data_AF-A0AAN7MH59-F1
#
_entry.id   AF-A0AAN7MH59-F1
#
_cell.length_a   1.000
_cell.length_b   1.000
_cell.length_c   1.000
_cell.angle_alpha   90.00
_cell.angle_beta   90.00
_cell.angle_gamma   90.00
#
_symmetry.space_group_name_H-M   'P 1'
#
loop_
_entity.id
_entity.type
_entity.pdbx_description
1 polymer ?
#
loop_
_entity_poly.entity_id
_entity_poly.type
_entity_poly.pdbx_seq_one_letter_code
_entity_poly.pdbx_strand_id
1 'polypeptide(L)'
;MSRPTPDEEDDQGEVFLDESDIIDEVPIDDEDLPDADEEEEDDDIVSDEADDSVHIFTGHTGELYTVACSPNDVGLVATGGGDDKGFLW
;
A
#
# COMPACT_ATOMS: atom_id res chain seq x y z
N MET A 1 32.14 27.96 -51.79
CA MET A 1 31.69 26.61 -51.43
C MET A 1 30.93 26.67 -50.11
N SER A 2 29.90 25.84 -49.99
CA SER A 2 28.72 25.97 -49.11
C SER A 2 28.94 25.73 -47.61
N ARG A 3 27.97 26.21 -46.81
CA ARG A 3 27.82 26.23 -45.33
C ARG A 3 27.78 24.83 -44.67
N PRO A 4 28.09 24.74 -43.35
CA PRO A 4 27.81 23.57 -42.52
C PRO A 4 26.46 23.69 -41.78
N THR A 5 25.74 22.57 -41.63
CA THR A 5 24.69 22.26 -40.61
C THR A 5 24.51 20.71 -40.58
N PRO A 6 23.79 20.10 -39.61
CA PRO A 6 24.35 19.53 -38.38
C PRO A 6 23.92 18.06 -38.15
N ASP A 7 24.83 17.10 -38.14
CA ASP A 7 24.54 15.73 -37.66
C ASP A 7 24.63 15.68 -36.14
N GLU A 8 23.82 14.96 -35.37
CA GLU A 8 22.56 14.22 -35.50
C GLU A 8 22.13 14.01 -34.03
N GLU A 9 20.83 13.99 -33.75
CA GLU A 9 20.29 13.89 -32.38
C GLU A 9 20.65 12.52 -31.75
N ASP A 10 21.03 12.50 -30.46
CA ASP A 10 21.23 11.28 -29.66
C ASP A 10 19.86 10.65 -29.39
N ASP A 11 19.35 9.96 -30.41
CA ASP A 11 18.10 9.19 -30.38
C ASP A 11 18.34 7.87 -29.64
N GLN A 12 18.42 7.94 -28.30
CA GLN A 12 18.25 6.75 -27.47
C GLN A 12 16.76 6.37 -27.50
N GLY A 13 16.38 5.68 -28.58
CA GLY A 13 15.03 5.17 -28.79
C GLY A 13 14.50 4.35 -27.61
N GLU A 14 13.18 4.15 -27.59
CA GLU A 14 12.48 3.46 -26.49
C GLU A 14 13.06 2.07 -26.24
N VAL A 15 13.52 1.82 -25.00
CA VAL A 15 14.07 0.53 -24.58
C VAL A 15 12.92 -0.34 -24.08
N PHE A 16 12.67 -1.45 -24.75
CA PHE A 16 11.64 -2.42 -24.36
C PHE A 16 12.30 -3.58 -23.61
N LEU A 17 11.63 -4.05 -22.55
CA LEU A 17 12.04 -5.26 -21.86
C LEU A 17 11.76 -6.46 -22.75
N ASP A 18 12.76 -7.33 -22.93
CA ASP A 18 12.65 -8.57 -23.66
C ASP A 18 12.97 -9.79 -22.79
N GLU A 19 12.77 -10.98 -23.34
CA GLU A 19 12.98 -12.25 -22.62
C GLU A 19 14.41 -12.42 -22.06
N SER A 20 15.39 -11.70 -22.60
CA SER A 20 16.77 -11.71 -22.09
C SER A 20 16.99 -10.85 -20.85
N ASP A 21 16.04 -9.97 -20.50
CA ASP A 21 16.06 -9.17 -19.26
C ASP A 21 15.59 -9.98 -18.03
N ILE A 22 15.06 -11.18 -18.23
CA ILE A 22 14.58 -12.06 -17.15
C ILE A 22 15.79 -12.73 -16.51
N ILE A 23 16.13 -12.33 -15.28
CA ILE A 23 17.28 -12.86 -14.54
C ILE A 23 17.03 -14.30 -14.07
N ASP A 24 15.80 -14.62 -13.66
CA ASP A 24 15.40 -15.93 -13.15
C ASP A 24 13.89 -16.16 -13.34
N GLU A 25 13.52 -17.30 -13.89
CA GLU A 25 12.12 -17.76 -14.02
C GLU A 25 11.83 -18.69 -12.84
N VAL A 26 10.97 -18.26 -11.92
CA VAL A 26 10.56 -19.11 -10.80
C VAL A 26 9.56 -20.14 -11.36
N PRO A 27 9.85 -21.45 -11.29
CA PRO A 27 8.86 -22.46 -11.63
C PRO A 27 7.73 -22.34 -10.62
N ILE A 28 6.56 -21.93 -11.08
CA ILE A 28 5.33 -22.13 -10.31
C ILE A 28 5.15 -23.64 -10.25
N ASP A 29 5.52 -24.26 -9.13
CA ASP A 29 5.18 -25.65 -8.88
C ASP A 29 3.64 -25.71 -8.87
N ASP A 30 3.06 -26.69 -9.57
CA ASP A 30 1.62 -26.97 -9.55
C ASP A 30 1.23 -27.56 -8.18
N GLU A 31 1.77 -27.02 -7.09
CA GLU A 31 1.42 -27.41 -5.73
C GLU A 31 -0.04 -26.96 -5.54
N ASP A 32 -0.93 -27.96 -5.54
CA ASP A 32 -2.39 -27.82 -5.37
C ASP A 32 -2.67 -26.76 -4.30
N LEU A 33 -3.14 -25.59 -4.77
CA LEU A 33 -3.73 -24.61 -3.87
C LEU A 33 -4.80 -25.36 -3.08
N PRO A 34 -4.77 -25.31 -1.74
CA PRO A 34 -5.76 -26.04 -0.95
C PRO A 34 -7.16 -25.65 -1.43
N ASP A 35 -7.97 -26.64 -1.81
CA ASP A 35 -9.36 -26.42 -2.19
C ASP A 35 -10.02 -25.59 -1.07
N ALA A 36 -10.53 -24.42 -1.43
CA ALA A 36 -11.07 -23.43 -0.49
C ALA A 36 -12.46 -23.81 0.04
N ASP A 37 -12.68 -25.09 0.34
CA ASP A 37 -13.93 -25.63 0.88
C ASP A 37 -13.61 -26.86 1.74
N GLU A 38 -13.30 -26.63 3.02
CA GLU A 38 -13.57 -27.48 4.21
C GLU A 38 -12.57 -27.15 5.33
N GLU A 39 -12.64 -25.95 5.92
CA GLU A 39 -12.20 -25.76 7.31
C GLU A 39 -13.28 -25.02 8.10
N GLU A 40 -13.49 -25.54 9.30
CA GLU A 40 -14.68 -25.40 10.12
C GLU A 40 -14.93 -23.94 10.57
N GLU A 41 -16.20 -23.66 10.88
CA GLU A 41 -16.60 -22.50 11.67
C GLU A 41 -15.90 -22.58 13.04
N ASP A 42 -14.66 -22.12 13.12
CA ASP A 42 -13.96 -21.88 14.38
C ASP A 42 -14.52 -20.57 14.96
N ASP A 43 -15.73 -20.66 15.53
CA ASP A 43 -16.45 -19.60 16.27
C ASP A 43 -15.80 -19.29 17.62
N ASP A 44 -14.48 -19.50 17.78
CA ASP A 44 -13.76 -19.21 19.02
C ASP A 44 -12.31 -18.77 18.76
N ILE A 45 -12.11 -17.84 17.81
CA ILE A 45 -10.98 -16.89 17.94
C ILE A 45 -11.31 -15.93 19.08
N VAL A 46 -11.26 -16.44 20.32
CA VAL A 46 -10.88 -15.61 21.45
C VAL A 46 -9.39 -15.31 21.28
N SER A 47 -9.07 -14.34 20.41
CA SER A 47 -7.80 -13.65 20.50
C SER A 47 -7.76 -13.00 21.88
N ASP A 48 -7.21 -13.71 22.87
CA ASP A 48 -6.77 -13.19 24.17
C ASP A 48 -5.53 -12.27 23.98
N GLU A 49 -5.43 -11.63 22.80
CA GLU A 49 -4.50 -10.57 22.51
C GLU A 49 -5.08 -9.32 23.20
N ALA A 50 -4.65 -9.12 24.44
CA ALA A 50 -5.03 -7.95 25.22
C ALA A 50 -4.82 -6.68 24.38
N ASP A 51 -5.80 -5.79 24.40
CA ASP A 51 -5.73 -4.50 23.72
C ASP A 51 -4.51 -3.70 24.19
N ASP A 52 -3.51 -3.55 23.32
CA ASP A 52 -2.27 -2.80 23.58
C ASP A 52 -2.43 -1.29 23.25
N SER A 53 -3.67 -0.81 23.09
CA SER A 53 -3.92 0.61 22.88
C SER A 53 -3.66 1.41 24.16
N VAL A 54 -2.77 2.40 24.05
CA VAL A 54 -2.46 3.30 25.17
C VAL A 54 -3.59 4.31 25.39
N HIS A 55 -4.24 4.77 24.32
CA HIS A 55 -5.36 5.72 24.34
C HIS A 55 -6.30 5.45 23.16
N ILE A 56 -7.62 5.52 23.43
CA ILE A 56 -8.67 5.35 22.44
C ILE A 56 -9.46 6.65 22.30
N PHE A 57 -9.57 7.14 21.07
CA PHE A 57 -10.41 8.29 20.74
C PHE A 57 -11.77 7.82 20.19
N THR A 58 -12.83 7.95 20.99
CA THR A 58 -14.19 7.51 20.65
C THR A 58 -15.11 8.65 20.20
N GLY A 59 -14.54 9.73 19.65
CA GLY A 59 -15.30 10.92 19.27
C GLY A 59 -16.09 10.81 17.96
N HIS A 60 -15.67 9.95 17.04
CA HIS A 60 -16.37 9.74 15.77
C HIS A 60 -17.57 8.81 15.95
N THR A 61 -18.72 9.20 15.41
CA THR A 61 -19.94 8.37 15.43
C THR A 61 -20.11 7.52 14.17
N GLY A 62 -19.16 7.64 13.25
CA GLY A 62 -19.11 6.93 11.98
C GLY A 62 -17.72 6.35 11.73
N GLU A 63 -17.57 5.69 10.59
CA GLU A 63 -16.31 5.11 10.13
C GLU A 63 -15.23 6.18 9.91
N LEU A 64 -13.98 5.82 10.15
CA LEU A 64 -12.84 6.73 10.08
C LEU A 64 -12.12 6.58 8.75
N TYR A 65 -11.97 7.66 8.00
CA TYR A 65 -11.44 7.64 6.63
C TYR A 65 -10.01 8.16 6.51
N THR A 66 -9.59 9.05 7.42
CA THR A 66 -8.28 9.68 7.32
C THR A 66 -7.68 9.99 8.69
N VAL A 67 -6.36 9.87 8.76
CA VAL A 67 -5.53 10.25 9.90
C VAL A 67 -4.31 11.00 9.40
N ALA A 68 -3.89 12.04 10.13
CA ALA A 68 -2.66 12.77 9.84
C ALA A 68 -1.95 13.14 11.15
N CYS A 69 -0.65 12.83 11.22
CA CYS A 69 0.20 13.18 12.36
C CYS A 69 0.99 14.44 12.03
N SER A 70 1.12 15.35 13.00
CA SER A 70 1.96 16.53 12.82
C SER A 70 3.44 16.13 12.80
N PRO A 71 4.23 16.63 11.82
CA PRO A 71 5.68 16.41 11.80
C PRO A 71 6.42 17.27 12.83
N ASN A 72 5.76 18.30 13.36
CA ASN A 72 6.35 19.25 14.30
C ASN A 72 5.99 18.95 15.76
N ASP A 73 4.88 18.25 16.00
CA ASP A 73 4.38 17.94 17.33
C ASP A 73 3.93 16.49 17.39
N VAL A 74 4.62 15.69 18.21
CA VAL A 74 4.39 14.24 18.33
C VAL A 74 3.04 13.94 18.98
N GLY A 75 2.48 14.91 19.73
CA GLY A 75 1.19 14.74 20.39
C GLY A 75 -0.01 15.13 19.55
N LEU A 76 0.18 15.65 18.33
CA LEU A 76 -0.90 16.23 17.55
C LEU A 76 -1.33 15.33 16.39
N VAL A 77 -2.56 14.83 16.47
CA VAL A 77 -3.15 13.95 15.45
C VAL A 77 -4.50 14.49 15.00
N ALA A 78 -4.68 14.60 13.69
CA ALA A 78 -5.95 14.93 13.07
C ALA A 78 -6.63 13.65 12.57
N THR A 79 -7.92 13.50 12.86
CA THR A 79 -8.75 12.39 12.37
C THR A 79 -10.00 12.92 11.67
N GLY A 80 -10.38 12.28 10.57
CA GLY A 80 -11.60 12.62 9.81
C GLY A 80 -12.44 11.38 9.54
N GLY A 81 -13.74 11.48 9.81
CA GLY A 81 -14.67 10.36 9.70
C GLY A 81 -15.87 10.67 8.80
N GLY A 82 -16.61 9.61 8.47
CA GLY A 82 -17.87 9.64 7.73
C GLY A 82 -19.04 10.25 8.50
N ASP A 83 -18.80 10.70 9.73
CA ASP A 83 -19.75 11.47 10.53
C ASP A 83 -19.72 12.98 10.22
N ASP A 84 -19.11 13.36 9.09
CA ASP A 84 -18.93 14.74 8.61
C ASP A 84 -18.18 15.62 9.63
N LYS A 85 -17.35 15.01 10.48
CA LYS A 85 -16.57 15.69 11.50
C LYS A 85 -15.10 15.36 11.38
N GLY A 86 -14.28 16.32 11.80
CA GLY A 86 -12.85 16.14 12.01
C GLY A 86 -12.50 16.52 13.44
N PHE A 87 -11.65 15.72 14.08
CA PHE A 87 -11.13 15.99 15.41
C PHE A 87 -9.62 16.17 15.37
N LEU A 88 -9.13 17.00 16.27
CA LEU A 88 -7.72 17.22 16.52
C LEU A 88 -7.48 16.99 17.99
N TRP A 89 -6.56 16.09 18.30
CA TRP A 89 -6.26 15.69 19.67
C TRP A 89 -4.77 15.45 19.87
#